data_AF-A0AA89AN23-F1
#
_entry.id   AF-A0AA89AN23-F1
#
_cell.length_a   1.000
_cell.length_b   1.000
_cell.length_c   1.000
_cell.angle_alpha   90.00
_cell.angle_beta   90.00
_cell.angle_gamma   90.00
#
_symmetry.space_group_name_H-M   'P 1'
#
loop_
_entity.id
_entity.type
_entity.pdbx_description
1 polymer ?
#
loop_
_entity_poly.entity_id
_entity_poly.type
_entity_poly.pdbx_seq_one_letter_code
_entity_poly.pdbx_strand_id
1 'polypeptide(L)'
;MGAVLSGAGVGADEGTAPSKPGLEDIPESCVALVLACLDPTEICRWACLNQAFYRASLADFVWESKLPENHQILVKKLFDFDSSSESKRDLYARLCCPTRFSGGTKILSYDKHEFSYRFAM
;
A
#
# COMPACT_ATOMS: atom_id res chain seq x y z
N MET A 1 45.92 47.25 -34.12
CA MET A 1 44.81 46.76 -33.27
C MET A 1 45.32 45.46 -32.62
N GLY A 2 46.06 45.53 -31.50
CA GLY A 2 45.60 45.25 -30.11
C GLY A 2 45.66 43.74 -29.82
N ALA A 3 46.63 43.19 -29.07
CA ALA A 3 46.67 42.96 -27.60
C ALA A 3 45.38 42.30 -27.06
N VAL A 4 45.32 41.27 -26.20
CA VAL A 4 46.26 40.67 -25.22
C VAL A 4 45.68 39.32 -24.72
N LEU A 5 46.52 38.51 -24.06
CA LEU A 5 46.21 37.25 -23.35
C LEU A 5 45.38 37.45 -22.05
N SER A 6 44.77 36.34 -21.61
CA SER A 6 44.27 36.02 -20.26
C SER A 6 42.80 36.28 -19.94
N GLY A 7 42.19 35.23 -19.41
CA GLY A 7 40.93 35.22 -18.70
C GLY A 7 40.72 33.85 -18.07
N ALA A 8 41.47 33.56 -17.01
CA ALA A 8 41.20 32.45 -16.12
C ALA A 8 39.87 32.72 -15.37
N GLY A 9 38.98 31.74 -15.41
CA GLY A 9 37.93 31.50 -14.41
C GLY A 9 37.88 29.98 -14.26
N VAL A 10 38.53 29.41 -13.24
CA VAL A 10 37.93 29.17 -11.91
C VAL A 10 36.58 28.48 -12.12
N GLY A 11 36.55 27.14 -12.01
CA GLY A 11 36.12 26.49 -10.77
C GLY A 11 34.58 26.55 -10.71
N ALA A 12 33.83 25.47 -10.74
CA ALA A 12 34.00 24.22 -10.05
C ALA A 12 33.42 23.11 -10.96
N ASP A 13 34.09 21.97 -11.06
CA ASP A 13 33.60 20.74 -10.43
C ASP A 13 32.55 21.00 -9.34
N GLU A 14 31.34 21.37 -9.75
CA GLU A 14 30.14 21.17 -8.94
C GLU A 14 29.88 19.66 -8.97
N GLY A 15 30.72 18.94 -8.22
CA GLY A 15 30.38 17.65 -7.68
C GLY A 15 29.06 17.85 -6.96
N THR A 16 27.97 17.55 -7.67
CA THR A 16 26.63 17.49 -7.14
C THR A 16 26.73 16.65 -5.89
N ALA A 17 26.68 17.30 -4.73
CA ALA A 17 26.71 16.61 -3.46
C ALA A 17 25.61 15.55 -3.54
N PRO A 18 25.87 14.29 -3.16
CA PRO A 18 24.85 13.26 -3.26
C PRO A 18 23.59 13.79 -2.57
N SER A 19 22.56 14.03 -3.37
CA SER A 19 21.23 14.40 -2.90
C SER A 19 20.91 13.43 -1.78
N LYS A 20 20.56 13.96 -0.60
CA LYS A 20 20.26 13.12 0.57
C LYS A 20 19.34 11.98 0.12
N PRO A 21 19.69 10.70 0.41
CA PRO A 21 18.90 9.59 -0.07
C PRO A 21 17.46 9.77 0.41
N GLY A 22 16.55 9.82 -0.56
CA GLY A 22 15.13 9.94 -0.32
C GLY A 22 14.54 8.57 0.01
N LEU A 23 13.32 8.59 0.54
CA LEU A 23 12.51 7.36 0.66
C LEU A 23 12.28 6.69 -0.71
N GLU A 24 12.44 7.43 -1.80
CA GLU A 24 12.31 6.94 -3.18
C GLU A 24 13.51 6.09 -3.64
N ASP A 25 14.66 6.21 -2.97
CA ASP A 25 15.86 5.41 -3.24
C ASP A 25 15.78 4.04 -2.54
N ILE A 26 14.79 3.82 -1.68
CA ILE A 26 14.57 2.55 -0.99
C ILE A 26 13.82 1.60 -1.93
N PRO A 27 14.30 0.36 -2.11
CA PRO A 27 13.61 -0.61 -2.95
C PRO A 27 12.23 -0.95 -2.36
N GLU A 28 11.25 -1.08 -3.25
CA GLU A 28 9.85 -1.38 -2.92
C GLU A 28 9.72 -2.64 -2.03
N SER A 29 10.58 -3.63 -2.22
CA SER A 29 10.62 -4.86 -1.42
C SER A 29 10.92 -4.61 0.06
N CYS A 30 11.85 -3.70 0.37
CA CYS A 30 12.16 -3.33 1.76
C CYS A 30 11.00 -2.58 2.40
N VAL A 31 10.36 -1.67 1.66
CA VAL A 31 9.18 -0.94 2.14
C VAL A 31 7.99 -1.89 2.37
N ALA A 32 7.79 -2.87 1.48
CA ALA A 32 6.73 -3.87 1.62
C ALA A 32 6.91 -4.73 2.88
N LEU A 33 8.14 -5.09 3.26
CA LEU A 33 8.41 -5.80 4.52
C LEU A 33 8.00 -4.97 5.74
N VAL A 34 8.29 -3.66 5.73
CA VAL A 34 7.86 -2.75 6.81
C VAL A 34 6.34 -2.65 6.84
N LEU A 35 5.69 -2.44 5.69
CA LEU A 35 4.23 -2.35 5.59
C LEU A 35 3.54 -3.65 6.05
N ALA A 36 4.12 -4.82 5.79
CA ALA A 36 3.58 -6.10 6.25
C ALA A 36 3.50 -6.21 7.78
N CYS A 37 4.34 -5.48 8.51
CA CYS A 37 4.28 -5.40 9.98
C CYS A 37 3.21 -4.43 10.51
N LEU A 38 2.67 -3.54 9.67
CA LEU A 38 1.74 -2.49 10.07
C LEU A 38 0.28 -2.94 9.99
N ASP A 39 -0.60 -2.21 10.65
CA ASP A 39 -2.03 -2.46 10.53
C ASP A 39 -2.59 -1.96 9.19
N PRO A 40 -3.65 -2.58 8.64
CA PRO A 40 -4.28 -2.15 7.38
C PRO A 40 -4.59 -0.64 7.32
N THR A 41 -5.08 -0.07 8.43
CA THR A 41 -5.37 1.36 8.55
C THR A 41 -4.10 2.21 8.47
N GLU A 42 -3.01 1.73 9.05
CA GLU A 42 -1.71 2.39 8.97
C GLU A 42 -1.16 2.28 7.56
N ILE A 43 -1.17 1.11 6.93
CA ILE A 43 -0.73 0.91 5.54
C ILE A 43 -1.37 1.94 4.62
N CYS A 44 -2.69 2.13 4.69
CA CYS A 44 -3.39 3.16 3.92
C CYS A 44 -2.89 4.58 4.21
N ARG A 45 -2.62 4.90 5.48
CA ARG A 45 -2.09 6.21 5.87
C ARG A 45 -0.69 6.44 5.30
N TRP A 46 0.20 5.46 5.39
CA TRP A 46 1.56 5.54 4.84
C TRP A 46 1.54 5.63 3.32
N ALA A 47 0.66 4.87 2.67
CA ALA A 47 0.45 4.91 1.23
C ALA A 47 0.01 6.30 0.74
N CYS A 48 -0.81 7.04 1.49
CA CYS A 48 -1.23 8.40 1.13
C CYS A 48 -0.12 9.46 1.27
N LEU A 49 0.94 9.18 2.03
CA LEU A 49 1.97 10.16 2.34
C LEU A 49 3.13 10.17 1.33
N ASN A 50 3.36 9.05 0.64
CA ASN A 50 4.52 8.92 -0.24
C ASN A 50 4.33 7.83 -1.31
N GLN A 51 4.87 8.08 -2.50
CA GLN A 51 4.70 7.22 -3.66
C GLN A 51 5.38 5.85 -3.52
N ALA A 52 6.54 5.76 -2.85
CA ALA A 52 7.22 4.49 -2.61
C ALA A 52 6.39 3.59 -1.68
N PHE A 53 5.83 4.16 -0.61
CA PHE A 53 4.90 3.45 0.26
C PHE A 53 3.60 3.09 -0.46
N TYR A 54 3.07 3.99 -1.30
CA TYR A 54 1.89 3.69 -2.11
C TYR A 54 2.13 2.46 -2.98
N ARG A 55 3.22 2.45 -3.76
CA ARG A 55 3.57 1.34 -4.64
C ARG A 55 3.77 0.04 -3.85
N ALA A 56 4.55 0.08 -2.77
CA ALA A 56 4.76 -1.08 -1.91
C ALA A 56 3.46 -1.61 -1.29
N SER A 57 2.51 -0.72 -0.97
CA SER A 57 1.20 -1.13 -0.44
C SER A 57 0.33 -1.87 -1.46
N LEU A 58 0.66 -1.85 -2.76
CA LEU A 58 -0.05 -2.61 -3.78
C LEU A 58 0.35 -4.09 -3.80
N ALA A 59 1.50 -4.44 -3.20
CA ALA A 59 2.01 -5.79 -3.23
C ALA A 59 1.13 -6.75 -2.42
N ASP A 60 0.77 -7.88 -3.02
CA ASP A 60 -0.06 -8.92 -2.37
C ASP A 60 0.56 -9.47 -1.09
N PHE A 61 1.89 -9.51 -1.02
CA PHE A 61 2.63 -9.96 0.17
C PHE A 61 2.27 -9.15 1.42
N VAL A 62 2.04 -7.84 1.29
CA VAL A 62 1.67 -6.97 2.41
C VAL A 62 0.31 -7.40 2.99
N TRP A 63 -0.63 -7.74 2.12
CA TRP A 63 -2.02 -8.05 2.47
C TRP A 63 -2.26 -9.51 2.81
N GLU A 64 -1.37 -10.41 2.39
CA GLU A 64 -1.43 -11.84 2.72
C GLU A 64 -1.45 -12.07 4.24
N SER A 65 -0.62 -11.35 4.98
CA SER A 65 -0.57 -11.42 6.45
C SER A 65 -1.81 -10.83 7.14
N LYS A 66 -2.60 -10.02 6.42
CA LYS A 66 -3.78 -9.31 6.96
C LYS A 66 -5.07 -10.03 6.68
N LEU A 67 -5.05 -10.96 5.72
CA LEU A 67 -6.19 -11.76 5.34
C LEU A 67 -6.29 -13.00 6.24
N PRO A 68 -7.51 -13.42 6.59
CA PRO A 68 -7.74 -14.74 7.17
C PRO A 68 -7.28 -15.85 6.21
N GLU A 69 -6.77 -16.97 6.73
CA GLU A 69 -6.43 -18.13 5.90
C GLU A 69 -7.63 -18.65 5.09
N ASN A 70 -8.84 -18.49 5.62
CA ASN A 70 -10.10 -18.86 4.98
C ASN A 70 -10.68 -17.78 4.04
N HIS A 71 -9.90 -16.76 3.65
CA HIS A 71 -10.38 -15.67 2.77
C HIS A 71 -10.99 -16.17 1.46
N GLN A 72 -10.44 -17.20 0.82
CA GLN A 72 -10.99 -17.73 -0.44
C GLN A 72 -12.42 -18.29 -0.25
N ILE A 73 -12.67 -18.98 0.86
CA ILE A 73 -13.99 -19.52 1.20
C ILE A 73 -14.95 -18.37 1.50
N LEU A 74 -14.49 -17.36 2.23
CA LEU A 74 -15.28 -16.19 2.58
C LEU A 74 -15.69 -15.41 1.33
N VAL A 75 -14.75 -15.16 0.42
CA VAL A 75 -15.01 -14.41 -0.82
C VAL A 75 -15.99 -15.18 -1.71
N LYS A 76 -15.77 -16.47 -1.89
CA LYS A 76 -16.69 -17.33 -2.66
C LYS A 76 -18.09 -17.34 -2.07
N LYS A 77 -18.23 -17.44 -0.75
CA LYS A 77 -19.55 -17.45 -0.08
C LYS A 77 -20.23 -16.08 -0.10
N LEU A 78 -19.47 -14.99 0.00
CA LEU A 78 -20.04 -13.66 0.20
C LEU A 78 -20.34 -12.95 -1.12
N PHE A 79 -19.56 -13.24 -2.17
CA PHE A 79 -19.64 -12.54 -3.44
C PHE A 79 -19.90 -13.42 -4.66
N ASP A 80 -19.96 -14.75 -4.48
CA ASP A 80 -20.27 -15.73 -5.54
C ASP A 80 -19.36 -15.60 -6.80
N PHE A 81 -18.11 -15.16 -6.61
CA PHE A 81 -17.11 -15.09 -7.68
C PHE A 81 -15.77 -15.71 -7.25
N ASP A 82 -14.98 -16.15 -8.23
CA ASP A 82 -13.67 -16.77 -7.99
C ASP A 82 -12.62 -15.70 -7.64
N SER A 83 -12.04 -15.81 -6.44
CA SER A 83 -11.02 -14.90 -5.91
C SER A 83 -9.65 -15.03 -6.59
N SER A 84 -9.51 -15.88 -7.61
CA SER A 84 -8.22 -16.24 -8.21
C SER A 84 -7.62 -15.15 -9.12
N SER A 85 -8.42 -14.20 -9.58
CA SER A 85 -7.98 -13.12 -10.47
C SER A 85 -7.76 -11.79 -9.78
N GLU A 86 -8.06 -11.68 -8.49
CA GLU A 86 -8.02 -10.42 -7.75
C GLU A 86 -6.79 -10.33 -6.83
N SER A 87 -6.28 -9.11 -6.66
CA SER A 87 -5.20 -8.86 -5.71
C SER A 87 -5.69 -9.10 -4.28
N LYS A 88 -4.79 -9.56 -3.40
CA LYS A 88 -5.08 -9.78 -1.97
C LYS A 88 -5.53 -8.48 -1.29
N ARG A 89 -4.99 -7.34 -1.74
CA ARG A 89 -5.47 -6.01 -1.33
C ARG A 89 -6.95 -5.81 -1.65
N ASP A 90 -7.36 -6.11 -2.88
CA ASP A 90 -8.74 -5.87 -3.32
C ASP A 90 -9.72 -6.83 -2.63
N LEU A 91 -9.29 -8.07 -2.37
CA LEU A 91 -10.04 -9.01 -1.54
C LEU A 91 -10.23 -8.47 -0.12
N TYR A 92 -9.16 -7.95 0.49
CA TYR A 92 -9.25 -7.31 1.80
C TYR A 92 -10.21 -6.12 1.79
N ALA A 93 -10.10 -5.23 0.80
CA ALA A 93 -10.97 -4.06 0.67
C ALA A 93 -12.44 -4.47 0.53
N ARG A 94 -12.73 -5.51 -0.26
CA ARG A 94 -14.08 -6.08 -0.38
C ARG A 94 -14.60 -6.66 0.92
N LEU A 95 -13.79 -7.44 1.64
CA LEU A 95 -14.17 -8.01 2.94
C LEU A 95 -14.40 -6.94 4.01
N CYS A 96 -13.68 -5.82 3.95
CA CYS A 96 -13.86 -4.69 4.85
C CYS A 96 -15.03 -3.78 4.49
N CYS A 97 -15.40 -3.73 3.21
CA CYS A 97 -16.58 -3.01 2.78
C CYS A 97 -17.83 -3.74 3.29
N PRO A 98 -18.77 -3.04 3.95
CA PRO A 98 -20.01 -3.65 4.41
C PRO A 98 -20.83 -4.12 3.19
N THR A 99 -20.74 -5.40 2.88
CA THR A 99 -21.58 -6.02 1.88
C THR A 99 -23.00 -6.10 2.44
N ARG A 100 -23.96 -5.47 1.76
CA ARG A 100 -25.39 -5.62 2.08
C ARG A 100 -25.80 -7.05 1.75
N PHE A 101 -25.69 -7.93 2.73
CA PHE A 101 -26.12 -9.32 2.59
C PHE A 101 -27.64 -9.38 2.83
N SER A 102 -28.39 -9.73 1.78
CA SER A 102 -29.80 -10.13 1.82
C SER A 102 -30.78 -9.14 2.47
N GLY A 103 -31.63 -8.50 1.66
CA GLY A 103 -32.91 -7.94 2.14
C GLY A 103 -32.84 -6.88 3.26
N GLY A 104 -31.70 -6.21 3.45
CA GLY A 104 -31.62 -4.94 4.18
C GLY A 104 -31.32 -4.97 5.68
N THR A 105 -31.00 -6.12 6.33
CA THR A 105 -30.90 -6.13 7.81
C THR A 105 -29.53 -6.53 8.40
N LYS A 106 -28.51 -6.90 7.59
CA LYS A 106 -27.20 -7.32 8.14
C LYS A 106 -26.01 -6.74 7.39
N ILE A 107 -25.16 -6.02 8.11
CA ILE A 107 -23.85 -5.55 7.68
C ILE A 107 -22.78 -6.46 8.30
N LEU A 108 -21.99 -7.10 7.45
CA LEU A 108 -20.78 -7.81 7.87
C LEU A 108 -19.61 -6.85 7.69
N SER A 109 -19.00 -6.43 8.80
CA SER A 109 -17.77 -5.65 8.82
C SER A 109 -16.70 -6.45 9.54
N TYR A 110 -15.54 -6.65 8.90
CA TYR A 110 -14.39 -7.30 9.52
C TYR A 110 -13.74 -6.32 10.52
N ASP A 111 -14.02 -6.50 11.81
CA ASP A 111 -13.34 -5.77 12.88
C ASP A 111 -12.21 -6.63 13.45
N LYS A 112 -11.11 -5.96 13.78
CA LYS A 112 -9.73 -6.46 13.75
C LYS A 112 -9.39 -7.66 14.66
N HIS A 113 -10.33 -8.21 15.44
CA HIS A 113 -10.09 -9.41 16.25
C HIS A 113 -11.25 -10.41 16.35
N GLU A 114 -12.40 -10.17 15.71
CA GLU A 114 -13.52 -11.11 15.78
C GLU A 114 -14.56 -10.83 14.67
N PHE A 115 -15.06 -11.89 14.02
CA PHE A 115 -16.26 -11.81 13.19
C PHE A 115 -17.46 -11.44 14.07
N SER A 116 -17.69 -10.16 14.30
CA SER A 116 -18.81 -9.70 15.13
C SER A 116 -20.06 -9.51 14.28
N TYR A 117 -21.07 -10.37 14.50
CA TYR A 117 -22.40 -10.20 13.94
C TYR A 117 -23.13 -9.06 14.66
N ARG A 118 -23.19 -7.86 14.07
CA ARG A 118 -24.11 -6.82 14.54
C ARG A 118 -25.39 -6.81 13.72
N PHE A 119 -26.49 -7.19 14.35
CA PHE A 119 -27.83 -6.90 13.87
C PHE A 119 -28.07 -5.39 14.00
N ALA A 120 -28.43 -4.73 12.90
CA ALA A 120 -29.04 -3.41 12.97
C ALA A 120 -30.53 -3.62 13.33
N MET A 121 -30.95 -3.12 14.49
CA MET A 121 -32.37 -2.88 14.80
C MET A 121 -32.85 -1.64 14.06
#